data_AF-A0A368TXU9-F1
#
_entry.id   AF-A0A368TXU9-F1
#
_cell.length_a   1.000
_cell.length_b   1.000
_cell.length_c   1.000
_cell.angle_alpha   90.00
_cell.angle_beta   90.00
_cell.angle_gamma   90.00
#
_symmetry.space_group_name_H-M   'P 1'
#
loop_
_entity.id
_entity.type
_entity.pdbx_description
1 polymer ?
#
loop_
_entity_poly.entity_id
_entity_poly.type
_entity_poly.pdbx_seq_one_letter_code
_entity_poly.pdbx_strand_id
1 'polypeptide(L)'
;MPVRRVERIMIRPGHANYLACHRYCSAARKVANATLYHMRQALFAEAPISASQADKLLKKEHKDVYQLLPSAGGATDDADSRRRLEGLARGER
;
A
#
# COMPACT_ATOMS: atom_id res chain seq x y z
N MET A 1 18.66 16.51 -18.37
CA MET A 1 18.18 15.58 -17.33
C MET A 1 18.19 14.17 -17.89
N PRO A 2 18.77 13.16 -17.21
CA PRO A 2 18.78 11.80 -17.73
C PRO A 2 17.36 11.23 -17.73
N VAL A 3 16.96 10.65 -18.86
CA VAL A 3 15.67 9.95 -19.00
C VAL A 3 15.74 8.71 -18.11
N ARG A 4 15.03 8.73 -16.98
CA ARG A 4 14.84 7.52 -16.18
C ARG A 4 13.93 6.57 -16.96
N ARG A 5 14.50 5.48 -17.49
CA ARG A 5 13.70 4.36 -17.97
C ARG A 5 12.97 3.75 -16.77
N VAL A 6 11.66 3.94 -16.73
CA VAL A 6 10.80 3.29 -15.74
C VAL A 6 10.19 2.08 -16.42
N GLU A 7 10.62 0.89 -16.01
CA GLU A 7 9.96 -0.34 -16.44
C GLU A 7 8.65 -0.49 -15.68
N ARG A 8 7.54 -0.67 -16.41
CA ARG A 8 6.22 -0.90 -15.81
C ARG A 8 5.97 -2.39 -15.67
N ILE A 9 6.09 -2.91 -14.46
CA ILE A 9 5.70 -4.30 -14.15
C ILE A 9 4.18 -4.34 -13.94
N MET A 10 3.47 -5.02 -14.84
CA MET A 10 2.01 -5.19 -14.75
C MET A 10 1.68 -6.65 -14.42
N ILE A 11 1.12 -6.88 -13.24
CA ILE A 11 0.70 -8.21 -12.78
C ILE A 11 -0.75 -8.43 -13.25
N ARG A 12 -0.94 -9.34 -14.21
CA ARG A 12 -2.25 -9.71 -14.77
C ARG A 12 -2.92 -10.86 -13.97
N PRO A 13 -4.24 -11.09 -14.10
CA PRO A 13 -4.96 -12.15 -13.40
C PRO A 13 -4.36 -13.57 -13.46
N GLY A 14 -3.66 -13.91 -14.54
CA GLY A 14 -2.98 -15.21 -14.69
C GLY A 14 -1.61 -15.33 -14.00
N HIS A 15 -1.12 -14.27 -13.35
CA HIS A 15 0.17 -14.27 -12.68
C HIS A 15 0.05 -14.83 -11.26
N ALA A 16 1.01 -15.63 -10.80
CA ALA A 16 0.99 -16.28 -9.47
C ALA A 16 0.71 -15.30 -8.31
N ASN A 17 1.31 -14.11 -8.37
CA ASN A 17 1.16 -13.07 -7.34
C ASN A 17 -0.09 -12.18 -7.49
N TYR A 18 -0.94 -12.39 -8.50
CA TYR A 18 -2.06 -11.50 -8.78
C TYR A 18 -3.00 -11.35 -7.58
N LEU A 19 -3.38 -12.46 -6.93
CA LEU A 19 -4.29 -12.43 -5.79
C LEU A 19 -3.72 -11.63 -4.62
N ALA A 20 -2.43 -11.79 -4.33
CA ALA A 20 -1.76 -11.03 -3.28
C ALA A 20 -1.75 -9.53 -3.62
N CYS A 21 -1.28 -9.17 -4.82
CA CYS A 21 -1.26 -7.77 -5.26
C CYS A 21 -2.65 -7.15 -5.30
N HIS A 22 -3.66 -7.87 -5.79
CA HIS A 22 -5.05 -7.42 -5.82
C HIS A 22 -5.57 -7.13 -4.41
N ARG A 23 -5.28 -8.00 -3.43
CA ARG A 23 -5.64 -7.81 -2.02
C ARG A 23 -4.99 -6.56 -1.45
N TYR A 24 -3.67 -6.37 -1.61
CA TYR A 24 -2.97 -5.19 -1.10
C TYR A 24 -3.42 -3.89 -1.77
N CYS A 25 -3.57 -3.87 -3.09
CA CYS A 25 -4.08 -2.69 -3.81
C CYS A 25 -5.51 -2.34 -3.39
N SER A 26 -6.35 -3.34 -3.13
CA SER A 26 -7.70 -3.12 -2.62
C SER A 26 -7.70 -2.53 -1.21
N ALA A 27 -6.85 -3.05 -0.32
CA ALA A 27 -6.66 -2.51 1.03
C ALA A 27 -6.16 -1.05 0.97
N ALA A 28 -5.17 -0.76 0.11
CA ALA A 28 -4.61 0.58 -0.04
C ALA A 28 -5.68 1.58 -0.51
N ARG A 29 -6.54 1.17 -1.45
CA ARG A 29 -7.64 2.00 -1.93
C ARG A 29 -8.66 2.30 -0.81
N LYS A 30 -8.98 1.31 0.03
CA LYS A 30 -9.88 1.52 1.18
C LYS A 30 -9.30 2.53 2.17
N VAL A 31 -8.02 2.38 2.54
CA VAL A 31 -7.35 3.31 3.45
C VAL A 31 -7.32 4.72 2.84
N ALA A 32 -6.91 4.89 1.59
CA ALA A 32 -6.87 6.18 0.92
C ALA A 32 -8.25 6.86 0.87
N ASN A 33 -9.30 6.10 0.55
CA ASN A 33 -10.67 6.62 0.53
C ASN A 33 -11.13 7.05 1.93
N ALA A 34 -10.83 6.28 2.97
CA ALA A 34 -11.13 6.63 4.35
C ALA A 34 -10.37 7.90 4.78
N THR A 35 -9.08 8.02 4.47
CA THR A 35 -8.27 9.22 4.74
C THR A 35 -8.94 10.46 4.14
N LEU A 36 -9.27 10.38 2.85
CA LEU A 36 -9.89 11.49 2.12
C LEU A 36 -11.26 11.84 2.70
N TYR A 37 -12.04 10.84 3.12
CA TYR A 37 -13.32 11.07 3.77
C TYR A 37 -13.15 11.86 5.07
N HIS A 38 -12.27 11.42 5.99
CA HIS A 38 -12.04 12.14 7.25
C HIS A 38 -11.51 13.55 7.02
N MET A 39 -10.57 13.72 6.09
CA MET A 39 -10.02 15.05 5.77
C MET A 39 -11.09 15.99 5.20
N ARG A 40 -12.00 15.48 4.34
CA ARG A 40 -13.11 16.28 3.82
C ARG A 40 -14.13 16.61 4.90
N GLN A 41 -14.50 15.65 5.74
CA GLN A 41 -15.42 15.91 6.87
C GLN A 41 -14.86 16.98 7.80
N ALA A 42 -13.59 16.88 8.15
CA ALA A 42 -12.87 17.87 8.95
C ALA A 42 -12.85 19.26 8.28
N LEU A 43 -12.63 19.31 6.96
CA LEU A 43 -12.67 20.56 6.19
C LEU A 43 -14.06 21.20 6.23
N PHE A 44 -15.13 20.42 6.04
CA PHE A 44 -16.50 20.92 6.09
C PHE A 44 -16.96 21.31 7.51
N ALA A 45 -16.34 20.75 8.54
CA ALA A 45 -16.54 21.13 9.93
C ALA A 45 -15.65 22.33 10.37
N GLU A 46 -15.00 23.02 9.41
CA GLU A 46 -14.06 24.13 9.64
C GLU A 46 -12.87 23.80 10.57
N ALA A 47 -12.58 22.50 10.75
CA ALA A 47 -11.50 22.01 11.60
C ALA A 47 -10.59 21.06 10.81
N PRO A 48 -9.90 21.55 9.76
CA PRO A 48 -9.10 20.70 8.87
C PRO A 48 -8.01 19.97 9.64
N ILE A 49 -7.91 18.65 9.40
CA ILE A 49 -6.91 17.80 10.05
C ILE A 49 -5.67 17.62 9.18
N SER A 50 -4.52 17.51 9.82
CA SER A 50 -3.27 17.17 9.15
C SER A 50 -3.22 15.70 8.74
N ALA A 51 -2.33 15.37 7.80
CA ALA A 51 -2.10 13.98 7.39
C ALA A 51 -1.70 13.07 8.58
N SER A 52 -0.95 13.59 9.56
CA SER A 52 -0.56 12.82 10.75
C SER A 52 -1.72 12.59 11.72
N GLN A 53 -2.68 13.52 11.79
CA GLN A 53 -3.92 13.32 12.55
C GLN A 53 -4.83 12.30 11.86
N ALA A 54 -4.97 12.39 10.54
CA ALA A 54 -5.72 11.40 9.76
C ALA A 54 -5.12 9.99 9.91
N ASP A 55 -3.79 9.87 9.92
CA ASP A 55 -3.09 8.60 10.14
C ASP A 55 -3.43 7.97 11.50
N LYS A 56 -3.48 8.78 12.58
CA LYS A 56 -3.88 8.31 13.91
C LYS A 56 -5.31 7.80 13.95
N LEU A 57 -6.24 8.49 13.25
CA LEU A 57 -7.64 8.07 13.15
C LEU A 57 -7.76 6.74 12.41
N LEU A 58 -7.08 6.59 11.26
CA LEU A 58 -7.08 5.36 10.46
C LEU A 58 -6.54 4.16 11.23
N LYS A 59 -5.47 4.35 12.01
CA LYS A 59 -4.91 3.31 12.88
C LYS A 59 -5.89 2.83 13.95
N LYS A 60 -6.81 3.70 14.38
CA LYS A 60 -7.83 3.39 15.38
C LYS A 60 -9.07 2.74 14.76
N GLU A 61 -9.59 3.31 13.68
CA GLU A 61 -10.88 2.92 13.09
C GLU A 61 -10.77 1.82 12.02
N HIS A 62 -9.64 1.74 11.33
CA HIS A 62 -9.41 0.81 10.22
C HIS A 62 -8.17 -0.06 10.44
N LYS A 63 -7.90 -0.42 11.70
CA LYS A 63 -6.71 -1.18 12.12
C LYS A 63 -6.44 -2.41 11.25
N ASP A 64 -7.44 -3.25 11.02
CA ASP A 64 -7.26 -4.51 10.29
C ASP A 64 -6.82 -4.29 8.84
N VAL A 65 -7.40 -3.28 8.16
CA VAL A 65 -7.04 -2.94 6.78
C VAL A 65 -5.71 -2.19 6.73
N TYR A 66 -5.46 -1.34 7.72
CA TYR A 66 -4.23 -0.56 7.83
C TYR A 66 -3.01 -1.45 8.08
N GLN A 67 -3.15 -2.48 8.92
CA GLN A 67 -2.07 -3.46 9.21
C GLN A 67 -1.72 -4.34 8.00
N LEU A 68 -2.63 -4.49 7.03
CA LEU A 68 -2.33 -5.21 5.79
C LEU A 68 -1.39 -4.42 4.88
N LEU A 69 -1.27 -3.10 5.07
CA LEU A 69 -0.38 -2.31 4.22
C LEU A 69 1.06 -2.47 4.67
N PRO A 70 2.00 -2.73 3.75
CA PRO A 70 3.40 -2.70 4.10
C PRO A 70 3.73 -1.28 4.60
N SER A 71 4.44 -1.20 5.74
CA SER A 71 4.98 0.06 6.23
C SER A 71 5.77 0.72 5.09
N ALA A 72 5.56 2.02 4.86
CA ALA A 72 6.30 2.77 3.83
C ALA A 72 7.83 2.70 4.03
N GLY A 73 8.31 2.36 5.23
CA GLY A 73 9.71 2.08 5.55
C GLY A 73 10.08 0.60 5.74
N GLY A 74 9.15 -0.34 5.63
CA GLY A 74 9.41 -1.78 5.87
C GLY A 74 9.85 -2.56 4.63
N ALA A 75 9.59 -2.05 3.42
CA ALA A 75 9.93 -2.73 2.19
C ALA A 75 11.45 -2.78 1.90
N THR A 76 12.29 -2.12 2.70
CA THR A 76 13.76 -2.18 2.55
C THR A 76 14.40 -3.33 3.31
N ASP A 77 13.71 -3.92 4.30
CA ASP A 77 14.30 -4.87 5.26
C ASP A 77 13.55 -6.21 5.40
N ASP A 78 12.50 -6.46 4.61
CA ASP A 78 11.98 -7.82 4.48
C ASP A 78 12.96 -8.67 3.64
N ALA A 79 14.00 -9.19 4.30
CA ALA A 79 14.93 -10.18 3.76
C ALA A 79 14.19 -11.40 3.15
N ASP A 80 12.96 -11.65 3.61
CA ASP A 80 12.08 -12.72 3.12
C ASP A 80 11.40 -12.37 1.77
N SER A 81 11.08 -11.08 1.54
CA SER A 81 10.56 -10.59 0.27
C SER A 81 11.60 -10.64 -0.84
N ARG A 82 12.88 -10.33 -0.51
CA ARG A 82 14.01 -10.48 -1.44
C ARG A 82 14.26 -11.94 -1.80
N ARG A 83 14.26 -12.86 -0.83
CA ARG A 83 14.41 -14.31 -1.09
C ARG A 83 13.27 -14.89 -1.94
N ARG A 84 12.01 -14.48 -1.68
CA ARG A 84 10.86 -14.93 -2.50
C ARG A 84 10.92 -14.42 -3.93
N LEU A 85 11.32 -13.17 -4.15
CA LEU A 85 11.48 -12.62 -5.49
C LEU A 85 12.68 -13.25 -6.22
N GLU A 86 13.77 -13.53 -5.52
CA GLU A 86 14.92 -14.25 -6.09
C GLU A 86 14.61 -15.72 -6.40
N GLY A 87 13.80 -16.41 -5.60
CA GLY A 87 13.35 -17.78 -5.89
C GLY A 87 12.41 -17.84 -7.10
N LEU A 88 11.49 -16.89 -7.22
CA LEU A 88 10.63 -16.72 -8.39
C LEU A 88 11.42 -16.38 -9.66
N ALA A 89 12.51 -15.61 -9.54
CA ALA A 89 13.42 -15.32 -10.66
C ALA A 89 14.30 -16.51 -11.06
N ARG A 90 14.56 -17.45 -10.14
CA ARG A 90 15.35 -18.67 -10.37
C ARG A 90 14.52 -19.88 -10.84
N GLY A 91 13.19 -19.78 -10.87
CA GLY A 91 12.32 -20.85 -11.37
C GLY A 91 12.26 -22.08 -10.48
N GLU A 92 12.58 -21.94 -9.20
CA GLU A 92 12.45 -23.02 -8.22
C GLU A 92 11.04 -22.96 -7.60
N ARG A 93 10.30 -24.07 -7.72
CA ARG A 93 8.93 -24.24 -7.20
C ARG A 93 8.93 -24.52 -5.71
#